data_AF-A0A2V5V6W3-F1
#
_entry.id   AF-A0A2V5V6W3-F1
#
_cell.length_a   1.000
_cell.length_b   1.000
_cell.length_c   1.000
_cell.angle_alpha   90.00
_cell.angle_beta   90.00
_cell.angle_gamma   90.00
#
_symmetry.space_group_name_H-M   'P 1'
#
loop_
_entity.id
_entity.type
_entity.pdbx_description
1 polymer ?
#
loop_
_entity_poly.entity_id
_entity_poly.type
_entity_poly.pdbx_seq_one_letter_code
_entity_poly.pdbx_strand_id
1 'polypeptide(L)'
;MIGTVVTQRNLQAASWGIDGVGLVVATALLAVKFFRSGNDVVAAGFLVFAIGEGVMLSGTATTLAGSVPSFGAGTALWSAALLLTGVPREFAVWARLAGVTASILFAITAARIFWGEQVLPTSSPLPFFAYPFLVLAFVGWIWTLLKTA
;
A
#
# COMPACT_ATOMS: atom_id res chain seq x y z
N MET A 1 -1.95 8.66 4.65
CA MET A 1 -0.59 8.61 5.28
C MET A 1 -0.37 9.58 6.46
N ILE A 2 -1.28 10.53 6.77
CA ILE A 2 -1.10 11.51 7.87
C ILE A 2 -0.87 10.84 9.24
N GLY A 3 -1.47 9.66 9.48
CA GLY A 3 -1.26 8.92 10.73
C GLY A 3 0.22 8.62 11.04
N THR A 4 1.08 8.52 10.03
CA THR A 4 2.50 8.22 10.21
C THR A 4 3.28 9.38 10.84
N VAL A 5 2.79 10.63 10.77
CA VAL A 5 3.42 11.82 11.36
C VAL A 5 2.76 12.27 12.67
N VAL A 6 1.55 11.78 12.96
CA VAL A 6 0.82 12.12 14.19
C VAL A 6 1.29 11.24 15.34
N THR A 7 1.63 11.86 16.47
CA THR A 7 2.14 11.16 17.66
C THR A 7 1.04 10.69 18.61
N GLN A 8 -0.13 11.33 18.60
CA GLN A 8 -1.25 10.96 19.44
C GLN A 8 -1.94 9.70 18.89
N ARG A 9 -1.94 8.60 19.66
CA ARG A 9 -2.37 7.27 19.17
C ARG A 9 -3.77 7.25 18.59
N ASN A 10 -4.74 7.90 19.24
CA ASN A 10 -6.13 7.91 18.79
C ASN A 10 -6.27 8.62 17.43
N LEU A 11 -5.59 9.75 17.26
CA LEU A 11 -5.60 10.50 15.99
C LEU A 11 -4.84 9.76 14.90
N GLN A 12 -3.73 9.10 15.23
CA GLN A 12 -2.98 8.25 14.31
C GLN A 12 -3.84 7.08 13.81
N ALA A 13 -4.48 6.33 14.73
CA ALA A 13 -5.34 5.21 14.39
C ALA A 13 -6.53 5.66 13.53
N ALA A 14 -7.21 6.75 13.89
CA ALA A 14 -8.30 7.31 13.10
C ALA A 14 -7.83 7.74 11.70
N SER A 15 -6.66 8.38 11.60
CA SER A 15 -6.09 8.82 10.32
C SER A 15 -5.74 7.64 9.42
N TRP A 16 -5.14 6.58 9.97
CA TRP A 16 -4.88 5.35 9.21
C TRP A 16 -6.16 4.60 8.85
N GLY A 17 -7.18 4.61 9.71
CA GLY A 17 -8.47 4.02 9.41
C GLY A 17 -9.15 4.69 8.21
N ILE A 18 -9.19 6.03 8.18
CA ILE A 18 -9.76 6.79 7.07
C ILE A 18 -8.97 6.54 5.77
N ASP A 19 -7.64 6.61 5.85
CA ASP A 19 -6.74 6.35 4.73
C ASP A 19 -6.96 4.94 4.15
N GLY A 20 -6.98 3.92 5.01
CA GLY A 20 -7.13 2.54 4.60
C GLY A 20 -8.49 2.22 3.99
N VAL A 21 -9.59 2.76 4.54
CA VAL A 21 -10.92 2.65 3.93
C VAL A 21 -10.93 3.30 2.54
N GLY A 22 -10.36 4.50 2.41
CA GLY A 22 -10.22 5.18 1.13
C GLY A 22 -9.44 4.36 0.11
N LEU A 23 -8.33 3.75 0.52
CA LEU A 23 -7.49 2.89 -0.31
C LEU A 23 -8.21 1.62 -0.75
N VAL A 24 -8.94 0.94 0.14
CA VAL A 24 -9.76 -0.25 -0.21
C VAL A 24 -10.77 0.13 -1.29
N VAL A 25 -11.52 1.22 -1.10
CA VAL A 25 -12.53 1.67 -2.07
C VAL A 25 -11.88 2.04 -3.40
N ALA A 26 -10.82 2.85 -3.37
CA ALA A 26 -10.15 3.32 -4.59
C ALA A 26 -9.57 2.15 -5.41
N THR A 27 -8.91 1.21 -4.75
CA THR A 27 -8.29 0.06 -5.43
C THR A 27 -9.32 -0.96 -5.90
N ALA A 28 -10.43 -1.16 -5.19
CA ALA A 28 -11.55 -1.95 -5.71
C ALA A 28 -12.13 -1.36 -7.01
N LEU A 29 -12.34 -0.04 -7.06
CA LEU A 29 -12.82 0.65 -8.27
C LEU A 29 -11.81 0.55 -9.43
N LEU A 30 -10.52 0.72 -9.13
CA LEU A 30 -9.45 0.56 -10.12
C LEU A 30 -9.38 -0.87 -10.66
N ALA A 31 -9.52 -1.88 -9.80
CA ALA A 31 -9.56 -3.28 -10.22
C ALA A 31 -10.69 -3.51 -11.24
N VAL A 32 -11.90 -3.03 -10.95
CA VAL A 32 -13.03 -3.11 -11.88
C VAL A 32 -12.75 -2.35 -13.18
N LYS A 33 -12.19 -1.15 -13.12
CA LYS A 33 -11.85 -0.34 -14.31
C LYS A 33 -10.88 -1.08 -15.24
N PHE A 34 -9.77 -1.57 -14.69
CA PHE A 34 -8.74 -2.25 -15.49
C PHE A 34 -9.19 -3.61 -16.00
N PHE A 35 -10.00 -4.34 -15.22
CA PHE A 35 -10.62 -5.59 -15.67
C PHE A 35 -11.53 -5.35 -16.88
N ARG A 36 -12.39 -4.33 -16.81
CA ARG A 36 -13.26 -3.93 -17.94
C ARG A 36 -12.50 -3.45 -19.18
N SER A 37 -11.23 -3.09 -19.02
CA SER A 37 -10.33 -2.66 -20.10
C SER A 37 -9.49 -3.81 -20.66
N GLY A 38 -9.72 -5.05 -20.21
CA GLY A 38 -8.94 -6.23 -20.62
C GLY A 38 -7.55 -6.31 -20.00
N ASN A 39 -7.26 -5.51 -18.96
CA ASN A 39 -5.97 -5.52 -18.29
C ASN A 39 -6.03 -6.30 -16.98
N ASP A 40 -6.01 -7.62 -17.11
CA ASP A 40 -6.22 -8.55 -16.00
C ASP A 40 -5.09 -8.49 -14.97
N VAL A 41 -3.85 -8.26 -15.40
CA VAL A 41 -2.68 -8.20 -14.50
C VAL A 41 -2.76 -6.97 -13.60
N VAL A 42 -3.04 -5.79 -14.17
CA VAL A 42 -3.19 -4.56 -13.38
C VAL A 42 -4.43 -4.65 -12.48
N ALA A 43 -5.53 -5.20 -12.98
CA ALA A 43 -6.74 -5.42 -12.21
C ALA A 43 -6.49 -6.32 -10.99
N ALA A 44 -5.82 -7.46 -11.20
CA ALA A 44 -5.40 -8.36 -10.13
C ALA A 44 -4.48 -7.65 -9.13
N GLY A 45 -3.55 -6.82 -9.60
CA GLY A 45 -2.70 -6.01 -8.75
C GLY A 45 -3.49 -5.10 -7.79
N PHE A 46 -4.48 -4.39 -8.30
CA PHE A 46 -5.35 -3.56 -7.45
C PHE A 46 -6.24 -4.38 -6.50
N LEU A 47 -6.72 -5.54 -6.94
CA LEU A 47 -7.48 -6.44 -6.07
C LEU A 47 -6.62 -6.95 -4.91
N VAL A 48 -5.39 -7.38 -5.18
CA VAL A 48 -4.42 -7.80 -4.15
C VAL A 48 -4.10 -6.63 -3.22
N PHE A 49 -3.98 -5.41 -3.76
CA PHE A 49 -3.79 -4.21 -2.93
C PHE A 49 -4.95 -4.02 -1.95
N ALA A 50 -6.20 -4.11 -2.43
CA ALA A 50 -7.39 -3.97 -1.61
C ALA A 50 -7.45 -5.01 -0.47
N ILE A 51 -7.07 -6.26 -0.77
CA ILE A 51 -6.97 -7.33 0.24
C ILE A 51 -5.88 -7.02 1.27
N GLY A 52 -4.70 -6.61 0.81
CA GLY A 52 -3.58 -6.22 1.68
C GLY A 52 -3.95 -5.07 2.61
N GLU A 53 -4.61 -4.05 2.06
CA GLU A 53 -5.12 -2.94 2.85
C GLU A 53 -6.19 -3.37 3.85
N GLY A 54 -7.14 -4.23 3.44
CA GLY A 54 -8.15 -4.76 4.36
C GLY A 54 -7.55 -5.52 5.54
N VAL A 55 -6.51 -6.33 5.30
CA VAL A 55 -5.76 -6.99 6.36
C VAL A 55 -5.08 -5.97 7.27
N MET A 56 -4.38 -4.99 6.71
CA MET A 56 -3.68 -3.97 7.50
C MET A 56 -4.65 -3.11 8.33
N LEU A 57 -5.80 -2.76 7.76
CA LEU A 57 -6.87 -1.99 8.39
C LEU A 57 -7.37 -2.66 9.67
N SER A 58 -7.45 -4.00 9.70
CA SER A 58 -7.86 -4.75 10.90
C SER A 58 -6.97 -4.50 12.12
N GLY A 59 -5.71 -4.12 11.91
CA GLY A 59 -4.77 -3.78 12.97
C GLY A 59 -4.74 -2.31 13.37
N THR A 60 -5.49 -1.43 12.71
CA THR A 60 -5.39 0.02 12.96
C THR A 60 -5.89 0.43 14.34
N ALA A 61 -6.88 -0.29 14.88
CA ALA A 61 -7.49 -0.01 16.18
C ALA A 61 -6.70 -0.58 17.39
N THR A 62 -5.70 -1.43 17.17
CA THR A 62 -4.89 -2.00 18.26
C THR A 62 -3.70 -1.11 18.64
N THR A 63 -2.84 -1.58 19.55
CA THR A 63 -1.56 -0.95 19.86
C THR A 63 -0.61 -1.07 18.66
N LEU A 64 0.38 -0.18 18.58
CA LEU A 64 1.35 -0.21 17.47
C LEU A 64 2.16 -1.52 17.40
N ALA A 65 2.47 -2.10 18.57
CA ALA A 65 3.07 -3.42 18.66
C ALA A 65 2.08 -4.54 18.31
N GLY A 66 0.82 -4.41 18.75
CA GLY A 66 -0.23 -5.38 18.43
C GLY A 66 -0.60 -5.41 16.95
N SER A 67 -0.35 -4.33 16.20
CA SER A 67 -0.63 -4.27 14.76
C SER A 67 0.43 -4.95 13.89
N VAL A 68 1.56 -5.39 14.46
CA VAL A 68 2.68 -5.94 13.69
C VAL A 68 2.29 -7.14 12.82
N PRO A 69 1.50 -8.13 13.29
CA PRO A 69 1.11 -9.28 12.45
C PRO A 69 0.30 -8.87 11.21
N SER A 70 -0.73 -8.03 11.40
CA SER A 70 -1.55 -7.54 10.29
C SER A 70 -0.77 -6.60 9.38
N PHE A 71 0.16 -5.82 9.94
CA PHE A 71 1.05 -4.96 9.17
C PHE A 71 2.03 -5.76 8.30
N GLY A 72 2.64 -6.83 8.84
CA GLY A 72 3.51 -7.72 8.07
C GLY A 72 2.77 -8.40 6.92
N ALA A 73 1.57 -8.94 7.19
CA ALA A 73 0.73 -9.54 6.15
C ALA A 73 0.28 -8.51 5.10
N GLY A 74 -0.17 -7.33 5.54
CA GLY A 74 -0.61 -6.25 4.65
C GLY A 74 0.51 -5.74 3.75
N THR A 75 1.71 -5.51 4.30
CA THR A 75 2.88 -5.04 3.54
C THR A 75 3.41 -6.08 2.56
N ALA A 76 3.30 -7.39 2.87
CA ALA A 76 3.61 -8.46 1.92
C ALA A 76 2.66 -8.41 0.70
N LEU A 77 1.36 -8.26 0.95
CA LEU A 77 0.34 -8.16 -0.11
C LEU A 77 0.48 -6.88 -0.92
N TRP A 78 0.73 -5.74 -0.26
CA TRP A 78 1.08 -4.49 -0.93
C TRP A 78 2.30 -4.65 -1.83
N SER A 79 3.35 -5.32 -1.37
CA SER A 79 4.56 -5.55 -2.17
C SER A 79 4.23 -6.29 -3.47
N ALA A 80 3.47 -7.39 -3.39
CA ALA A 80 3.03 -8.14 -4.57
C ALA A 80 2.15 -7.29 -5.49
N ALA A 81 1.18 -6.57 -4.93
CA ALA A 81 0.28 -5.68 -5.67
C ALA A 81 1.01 -4.57 -6.42
N LEU A 82 2.04 -3.98 -5.81
CA LEU A 82 2.85 -2.93 -6.40
C LEU A 82 3.71 -3.45 -7.58
N LEU A 83 4.13 -4.71 -7.57
CA LEU A 83 4.76 -5.33 -8.75
C LEU A 83 3.75 -5.54 -9.86
N LEU A 84 2.58 -6.10 -9.53
CA LEU A 84 1.52 -6.37 -10.52
C LEU A 84 0.99 -5.09 -11.18
N THR A 85 0.99 -3.97 -10.45
CA THR A 85 0.59 -2.66 -11.00
C THR A 85 1.77 -1.88 -11.62
N GLY A 86 2.99 -2.03 -11.10
CA GLY A 86 4.17 -1.28 -11.54
C GLY A 86 4.90 -1.88 -12.75
N VAL A 87 4.82 -3.19 -12.97
CA VAL A 87 5.50 -3.85 -14.10
C VAL A 87 4.82 -3.57 -15.45
N PRO A 88 3.48 -3.63 -15.59
CA PRO A 88 2.78 -3.30 -16.84
C PRO A 88 2.99 -1.85 -17.29
N ARG A 89 2.82 -1.57 -18.58
CA ARG A 89 3.16 -0.27 -19.21
C ARG A 89 2.04 0.78 -19.14
N GLU A 90 1.09 0.57 -18.23
CA GLU A 90 -0.15 1.36 -18.17
C GLU A 90 0.02 2.68 -17.43
N PHE A 91 0.99 2.71 -16.52
CA PHE A 91 1.34 3.90 -15.76
C PHE A 91 2.61 4.54 -16.31
N ALA A 92 2.76 5.84 -16.06
CA ALA A 92 3.98 6.56 -16.42
C ALA A 92 5.23 5.89 -15.82
N VAL A 93 6.35 5.95 -16.53
CA VAL A 93 7.60 5.27 -16.13
C VAL A 93 8.04 5.66 -14.72
N TRP A 94 7.93 6.94 -14.35
CA TRP A 94 8.29 7.41 -13.01
C TRP A 94 7.41 6.78 -11.91
N ALA A 95 6.12 6.59 -12.18
CA ALA A 95 5.18 5.99 -11.24
C ALA A 95 5.46 4.49 -11.05
N ARG A 96 5.83 3.82 -12.15
CA ARG A 96 6.23 2.41 -12.15
C ARG A 96 7.52 2.20 -11.35
N LEU A 97 8.52 3.05 -11.55
CA LEU A 97 9.77 3.01 -10.79
C LEU A 97 9.53 3.25 -9.30
N ALA A 98 8.67 4.21 -8.95
CA ALA A 98 8.26 4.43 -7.57
C ALA A 98 7.56 3.21 -6.97
N GLY A 99 6.60 2.61 -7.70
CA GLY A 99 5.89 1.41 -7.28
C GLY A 99 6.81 0.20 -7.07
N VAL A 100 7.73 -0.06 -7.99
CA VAL A 100 8.73 -1.15 -7.85
C VAL A 100 9.65 -0.89 -6.66
N THR A 101 10.10 0.35 -6.46
CA THR A 101 10.93 0.71 -5.31
C THR A 101 10.18 0.48 -3.99
N ALA A 102 8.93 0.97 -3.89
CA ALA A 102 8.08 0.73 -2.73
C ALA A 102 7.86 -0.77 -2.49
N SER A 103 7.63 -1.55 -3.55
CA SER A 103 7.46 -3.00 -3.46
C SER A 103 8.65 -3.68 -2.78
N ILE A 104 9.88 -3.36 -3.20
CA ILE A 104 11.10 -3.94 -2.64
C ILE A 104 11.22 -3.59 -1.15
N LEU A 105 10.99 -2.32 -0.79
CA LEU A 105 11.12 -1.85 0.59
C LEU A 105 10.07 -2.50 1.52
N PHE A 106 8.83 -2.67 1.04
CA PHE A 106 7.79 -3.38 1.78
C PHE A 106 8.05 -4.89 1.84
N ALA A 107 8.62 -5.50 0.80
CA ALA A 107 9.04 -6.90 0.83
C ALA A 107 10.06 -7.16 1.95
N ILE A 108 11.07 -6.28 2.06
CA ILE A 108 12.09 -6.37 3.12
C ILE A 108 11.43 -6.18 4.49
N THR A 109 10.52 -5.22 4.62
CA THR A 109 9.78 -4.98 5.88
C THR A 109 8.99 -6.22 6.30
N ALA A 110 8.20 -6.79 5.39
CA ALA A 110 7.41 -7.99 5.64
C ALA A 110 8.29 -9.20 5.97
N ALA A 111 9.39 -9.40 5.23
CA ALA A 111 10.33 -10.49 5.47
C ALA A 111 10.93 -10.43 6.88
N ARG A 112 11.33 -9.24 7.37
CA ARG A 112 11.82 -9.06 8.74
C ARG A 112 10.76 -9.41 9.78
N ILE A 113 9.51 -8.97 9.56
CA ILE A 113 8.39 -9.30 10.46
C ILE A 113 8.13 -10.81 10.49
N PHE A 114 8.12 -11.48 9.33
CA PHE A 114 7.97 -12.93 9.25
C PHE A 114 9.16 -13.69 9.83
N TRP A 115 10.34 -13.06 9.89
CA TRP A 115 11.52 -13.57 10.61
C TRP A 115 11.45 -13.35 12.13
N GLY A 116 10.35 -12.80 12.64
CA GLY A 116 10.12 -12.59 14.07
C GLY A 116 10.60 -11.23 14.60
N GLU A 117 11.06 -10.33 13.73
CA GLU A 117 11.45 -8.99 14.16
C GLU A 117 10.24 -8.10 14.43
N GLN A 118 10.30 -7.31 15.50
CA GLN A 118 9.25 -6.35 15.86
C GLN A 118 9.40 -5.03 15.09
N VAL A 119 9.20 -5.07 13.78
CA VAL A 119 9.22 -3.86 12.93
C VAL A 119 7.87 -3.16 13.00
N LEU A 120 7.86 -1.92 13.49
CA LEU A 120 6.64 -1.12 13.65
C LEU A 120 6.31 -0.37 12.34
N PRO A 121 5.03 -0.02 12.10
CA PRO A 121 4.63 0.82 10.96
C PRO A 121 5.34 2.18 10.88
N THR A 122 5.88 2.68 11.99
CA THR A 122 6.62 3.95 12.06
C THR A 122 8.13 3.78 12.19
N SER A 123 8.65 2.54 12.10
CA SER A 123 10.07 2.25 12.24
C SER A 123 10.90 2.89 11.12
N SER A 124 12.08 3.37 11.49
CA SER A 124 13.11 3.88 10.59
C SER A 124 14.34 2.95 10.63
N PRO A 125 14.99 2.63 9.49
CA PRO A 125 14.73 3.18 8.15
C PRO A 125 13.51 2.57 7.43
N LEU A 126 13.17 1.33 7.72
CA LEU A 126 12.03 0.62 7.13
C LEU A 126 10.94 0.39 8.18
N PRO A 127 9.66 0.63 7.85
CA PRO A 127 9.10 1.00 6.54
C PRO A 127 9.07 2.51 6.25
N PHE A 128 9.56 3.38 7.13
CA PHE A 128 9.38 4.84 7.01
C PHE A 128 9.74 5.41 5.62
N PHE A 129 10.87 4.98 5.04
CA PHE A 129 11.28 5.44 3.71
C PHE A 129 10.54 4.77 2.53
N ALA A 130 9.71 3.75 2.76
CA ALA A 130 8.89 3.14 1.72
C ALA A 130 7.65 3.98 1.38
N TYR A 131 7.06 4.67 2.37
CA TYR A 131 5.83 5.42 2.20
C TYR A 131 5.91 6.56 1.16
N PRO A 132 6.99 7.35 1.05
CA PRO A 132 7.10 8.35 -0.02
C PRO A 132 7.00 7.74 -1.42
N PHE A 133 7.62 6.57 -1.65
CA PHE A 133 7.52 5.88 -2.93
C PHE A 133 6.11 5.33 -3.19
N LEU A 134 5.44 4.85 -2.14
CA LEU A 134 4.04 4.45 -2.21
C LEU A 134 3.15 5.63 -2.62
N VAL A 135 3.33 6.79 -1.97
CA VAL A 135 2.59 8.01 -2.30
C VAL A 135 2.85 8.44 -3.74
N LEU A 136 4.11 8.39 -4.21
CA LEU A 136 4.43 8.67 -5.61
C LEU A 136 3.73 7.69 -6.57
N ALA A 137 3.66 6.40 -6.24
CA ALA A 137 2.90 5.45 -7.04
C ALA A 137 1.41 5.84 -7.12
N PHE A 138 0.80 6.24 -5.99
CA PHE A 138 -0.59 6.71 -5.95
C PHE A 138 -0.81 7.96 -6.82
N VAL A 139 0.09 8.95 -6.74
CA VAL A 139 0.04 10.13 -7.62
C VAL A 139 0.09 9.69 -9.08
N GLY A 140 0.89 8.68 -9.40
CA GLY A 140 0.96 8.10 -10.75
C GLY A 140 -0.32 7.44 -11.22
N TRP A 141 -1.02 6.73 -10.33
CA TRP A 141 -2.33 6.16 -10.62
C TRP A 141 -3.36 7.25 -10.89
N ILE A 142 -3.42 8.27 -10.02
CA ILE A 142 -4.33 9.42 -10.18
C ILE A 142 -4.05 10.17 -11.48
N TRP A 143 -2.78 10.44 -11.77
CA TRP A 143 -2.36 11.10 -13.01
C TRP A 143 -2.84 10.35 -14.25
N THR A 144 -2.78 9.02 -14.22
CA THR A 144 -3.26 8.17 -15.32
C THR A 144 -4.78 8.25 -15.45
N LEU A 145 -5.52 8.28 -14.33
CA LEU A 145 -6.96 8.49 -14.36
C LEU A 145 -7.32 9.84 -14.99
N LEU A 146 -6.66 10.93 -14.58
CA LEU A 146 -6.92 12.29 -15.09
C LEU A 146 -6.61 12.45 -16.58
N LYS A 147 -5.67 11.67 -17.13
CA LYS A 147 -5.39 11.65 -18.58
C LYS A 147 -6.40 10.85 -19.41
N THR A 148 -7.17 9.98 -18.76
CA THR A 148 -8.14 9.09 -19.42
C THR A 148 -9.59 9.51 -19.20
N ALA A 149 -9.82 10.59 -18.45
CA ALA A 149 -11.12 11.23 -18.23
C ALA A 149 -11.38 12.27 -19.31
#